data_AF-A0A1Q6K3F8-F1
#
_entry.id   AF-A0A1Q6K3F8-F1
#
_cell.length_a   1.000
_cell.length_b   1.000
_cell.length_c   1.000
_cell.angle_alpha   90.00
_cell.angle_beta   90.00
_cell.angle_gamma   90.00
#
_symmetry.space_group_name_H-M   'P 1'
#
loop_
_entity.id
_entity.type
_entity.pdbx_description
1 polymer ?
#
loop_
_entity_poly.entity_id
_entity_poly.type
_entity_poly.pdbx_seq_one_letter_code
_entity_poly.pdbx_strand_id
1 'polypeptide(L)'
;MAAKEKFRIVVSEEDHDVILSICDTLNSLSDPKDQNGFSFNVKEDRLIISVYRCRNSFSSFEVALKTTSLDEEKLLALNALFRKCILEFQYDSDKNEIVISLPEEYTHTKEVQLDNSNENQEKISCIIALRKPFPMLKHIVSLLNLIKIKKVLTINQRILSISAIGRNIAINVKAHVLRYENMNLPAFCSKFNYLSALGLADFDFEVLNLNSSAELLQVTVFVPEDEDRRKKYYETVELLNSISSFNEHE
;
A
#
# COMPACT_ATOMS: atom_id res chain seq x y z
N MET A 1 -27.43 -26.11 9.97
CA MET A 1 -26.66 -25.05 9.28
C MET A 1 -26.27 -24.04 10.34
N ALA A 2 -25.06 -24.16 10.88
CA ALA A 2 -24.58 -23.23 11.90
C ALA A 2 -24.19 -21.90 11.24
N ALA A 3 -24.42 -20.79 11.94
CA ALA A 3 -24.22 -19.46 11.40
C ALA A 3 -22.72 -19.17 11.29
N LYS A 4 -22.24 -18.81 10.09
CA LYS A 4 -20.92 -18.17 9.91
C LYS A 4 -20.82 -17.01 10.89
N GLU A 5 -19.90 -17.07 11.84
CA GLU A 5 -19.66 -15.93 12.73
C GLU A 5 -19.07 -14.81 11.88
N LYS A 6 -19.86 -13.74 11.74
CA LYS A 6 -19.50 -12.56 10.94
C LYS A 6 -19.21 -11.43 11.88
N PHE A 7 -18.01 -10.87 11.75
CA PHE A 7 -17.67 -9.64 12.41
C PHE A 7 -18.00 -8.46 11.51
N ARG A 8 -18.68 -7.44 12.03
CA ARG A 8 -19.09 -6.27 11.27
C ARG A 8 -18.50 -5.02 11.90
N ILE A 9 -17.86 -4.20 11.09
CA ILE A 9 -17.18 -2.97 11.51
C ILE A 9 -17.73 -1.82 10.69
N VAL A 10 -18.40 -0.88 11.35
CA VAL A 10 -18.87 0.33 10.69
C VAL A 10 -17.69 1.27 10.49
N VAL A 11 -17.40 1.60 9.25
CA VAL A 11 -16.35 2.54 8.86
C VAL A 11 -16.95 3.90 8.52
N SER A 12 -16.17 4.96 8.74
CA SER A 12 -16.55 6.29 8.28
C SER A 12 -16.58 6.34 6.74
N GLU A 13 -17.45 7.18 6.19
CA GLU A 13 -17.62 7.35 4.74
C GLU A 13 -16.28 7.68 4.05
N GLU A 14 -15.94 6.92 3.02
CA GLU A 14 -14.78 7.10 2.15
C GLU A 14 -15.19 6.66 0.74
N ASP A 15 -14.36 6.95 -0.26
CA ASP A 15 -14.54 6.42 -1.61
C ASP A 15 -14.71 4.88 -1.60
N HIS A 16 -15.84 4.42 -2.13
CA HIS A 16 -16.21 3.01 -2.16
C HIS A 16 -15.19 2.15 -2.90
N ASP A 17 -14.61 2.65 -3.99
CA ASP A 17 -13.63 1.91 -4.78
C ASP A 17 -12.36 1.68 -3.97
N VAL A 18 -12.02 2.62 -3.09
CA VAL A 18 -10.88 2.50 -2.19
C VAL A 18 -11.14 1.48 -1.10
N ILE A 19 -12.32 1.47 -0.48
CA ILE A 19 -12.65 0.46 0.55
C ILE A 19 -12.76 -0.95 -0.05
N LEU A 20 -13.32 -1.09 -1.26
CA LEU A 20 -13.32 -2.36 -2.00
C LEU A 20 -11.90 -2.83 -2.30
N SER A 21 -11.05 -1.94 -2.81
CA SER A 21 -9.65 -2.27 -3.10
C SER A 21 -8.84 -2.64 -1.84
N ILE A 22 -9.16 -2.03 -0.68
CA ILE A 22 -8.62 -2.46 0.62
C ILE A 22 -9.05 -3.89 0.96
N CYS A 23 -10.34 -4.21 0.80
CA CYS A 23 -10.85 -5.56 1.08
C CYS A 23 -10.21 -6.60 0.15
N ASP A 24 -10.13 -6.33 -1.15
CA ASP A 24 -9.50 -7.20 -2.15
C ASP A 24 -8.01 -7.42 -1.83
N THR A 25 -7.31 -6.35 -1.45
CA THR A 25 -5.91 -6.44 -1.02
C THR A 25 -5.77 -7.31 0.23
N LEU A 26 -6.57 -7.08 1.28
CA LEU A 26 -6.53 -7.87 2.51
C LEU A 26 -6.88 -9.35 2.26
N ASN A 27 -7.82 -9.63 1.35
CA ASN A 27 -8.18 -10.99 0.91
C ASN A 27 -7.03 -11.67 0.17
N SER A 28 -6.34 -10.95 -0.71
CA SER A 28 -5.16 -11.49 -1.40
C SER A 28 -4.03 -11.87 -0.43
N LEU A 29 -3.98 -11.24 0.75
CA LEU A 29 -3.00 -11.48 1.80
C LEU A 29 -3.46 -12.50 2.85
N SER A 30 -4.71 -12.96 2.80
CA SER A 30 -5.23 -13.96 3.73
C SER A 30 -5.00 -15.40 3.29
N ASP A 31 -4.31 -15.64 2.15
CA ASP A 31 -3.97 -17.01 1.71
C ASP A 31 -3.16 -17.74 2.82
N PRO A 32 -3.70 -18.82 3.40
CA PRO A 32 -3.03 -19.61 4.43
C PRO A 32 -1.66 -20.17 3.98
N LYS A 33 -1.44 -20.36 2.68
CA LYS A 33 -0.15 -20.84 2.14
C LYS A 33 0.99 -19.84 2.35
N ASP A 34 0.67 -18.55 2.37
CA ASP A 34 1.64 -17.47 2.55
C ASP A 34 2.08 -17.31 4.02
N GLN A 35 1.39 -17.96 4.97
CA GLN A 35 1.68 -17.92 6.41
C GLN A 35 1.79 -16.48 6.95
N ASN A 36 0.98 -15.56 6.41
CA ASN A 36 0.88 -14.19 6.89
C ASN A 36 0.16 -14.15 8.26
N GLY A 37 0.65 -13.32 9.17
CA GLY A 37 0.01 -13.05 10.46
C GLY A 37 -0.78 -11.74 10.40
N PHE A 38 -1.98 -11.72 10.97
CA PHE A 38 -2.78 -10.51 11.09
C PHE A 38 -2.83 -10.04 12.55
N SER A 39 -2.83 -8.73 12.74
CA SER A 39 -3.05 -8.10 14.04
C SER A 39 -3.98 -6.91 13.86
N PHE A 40 -4.93 -6.78 14.78
CA PHE A 40 -5.90 -5.70 14.82
C PHE A 40 -5.57 -4.83 16.02
N ASN A 41 -5.57 -3.53 15.83
CA ASN A 41 -5.37 -2.59 16.92
C ASN A 41 -6.35 -1.44 16.80
N VAL A 42 -6.70 -0.83 17.92
CA VAL A 42 -7.48 0.40 17.93
C VAL A 42 -6.60 1.49 18.46
N LYS A 43 -6.61 2.61 17.75
CA LYS A 43 -6.03 3.83 18.26
C LYS A 43 -7.02 4.94 18.01
N GLU A 44 -7.50 5.54 19.11
CA GLU A 44 -8.54 6.57 19.06
C GLU A 44 -9.78 6.03 18.35
N ASP A 45 -10.21 6.65 17.25
CA ASP A 45 -11.35 6.25 16.44
C ASP A 45 -10.96 5.38 15.24
N ARG A 46 -9.72 4.89 15.17
CA ARG A 46 -9.21 4.13 14.02
C ARG A 46 -8.96 2.67 14.34
N LEU A 47 -9.50 1.79 13.50
CA LEU A 47 -9.09 0.40 13.40
C LEU A 47 -7.84 0.31 12.53
N ILE A 48 -6.78 -0.28 13.06
CA ILE A 48 -5.53 -0.57 12.36
C ILE A 48 -5.45 -2.07 12.14
N ILE A 49 -5.40 -2.49 10.88
CA ILE A 49 -5.19 -3.87 10.47
C ILE A 49 -3.75 -3.98 9.96
N SER A 50 -2.92 -4.72 10.69
CA SER A 50 -1.51 -4.97 10.39
C SER A 50 -1.31 -6.38 9.87
N VAL A 51 -0.59 -6.52 8.76
CA VAL A 51 -0.22 -7.80 8.15
C VAL A 51 1.30 -7.99 8.28
N TYR A 52 1.68 -9.07 8.95
CA TYR A 52 3.07 -9.48 9.18
C TYR A 52 3.42 -10.66 8.27
N ARG A 53 4.46 -10.50 7.46
CA ARG A 53 5.01 -11.59 6.63
C ARG A 53 5.97 -12.46 7.45
N CYS A 54 6.03 -13.76 7.17
CA CYS A 54 6.81 -14.73 7.93
C CYS A 54 8.22 -14.23 8.29
N ARG A 55 8.50 -14.17 9.60
CA ARG A 55 9.80 -13.79 10.19
C ARG A 55 10.19 -12.31 10.02
N ASN A 56 9.31 -11.45 9.50
CA ASN A 56 9.53 -10.01 9.55
C ASN A 56 9.23 -9.51 10.98
N SER A 57 10.10 -8.65 11.51
CA SER A 57 9.91 -8.00 12.81
C SER A 57 8.98 -6.77 12.74
N PHE A 58 8.38 -6.51 11.57
CA PHE A 58 7.55 -5.33 11.32
C PHE A 58 6.32 -5.68 10.43
N SER A 59 5.26 -4.87 10.54
CA SER A 59 4.08 -4.95 9.67
C SER A 59 4.48 -4.61 8.24
N SER A 60 4.29 -5.55 7.32
CA SER A 60 4.66 -5.41 5.90
C SER A 60 3.58 -4.68 5.10
N PHE A 61 2.32 -4.79 5.54
CA PHE A 61 1.20 -4.00 5.08
C PHE A 61 0.36 -3.58 6.29
N GLU A 62 -0.16 -2.36 6.27
CA GLU A 62 -0.99 -1.82 7.32
C GLU A 62 -2.05 -0.91 6.71
N VAL A 63 -3.29 -1.07 7.15
CA VAL A 63 -4.38 -0.15 6.82
C VAL A 63 -5.02 0.35 8.10
N ALA A 64 -5.19 1.66 8.19
CA ALA A 64 -5.88 2.34 9.27
C ALA A 64 -7.16 2.95 8.73
N LEU A 65 -8.30 2.54 9.29
CA LEU A 65 -9.64 2.93 8.88
C LEU A 65 -10.29 3.70 10.03
N LYS A 66 -10.85 4.87 9.75
CA LYS A 66 -11.68 5.57 10.73
C LYS A 66 -12.99 4.82 10.92
N THR A 67 -13.36 4.58 12.17
CA THR A 67 -14.54 3.81 12.59
C THR A 67 -15.48 4.72 13.37
N THR A 68 -16.79 4.47 13.27
CA THR A 68 -17.80 5.25 14.01
C THR A 68 -18.21 4.58 15.32
N SER A 69 -18.07 3.26 15.40
CA SER A 69 -18.29 2.47 16.61
C SER A 69 -17.37 1.25 16.60
N LEU A 70 -16.69 1.02 17.71
CA LEU A 70 -15.78 -0.09 17.86
C LEU A 70 -15.83 -0.61 19.29
N ASP A 71 -15.98 -1.93 19.42
CA ASP A 71 -16.10 -2.63 20.69
C ASP A 71 -14.73 -3.29 20.98
N GLU A 72 -14.00 -2.75 21.95
CA GLU A 72 -12.63 -3.19 22.28
C GLU A 72 -12.58 -4.66 22.72
N GLU A 73 -13.59 -5.15 23.44
CA GLU A 73 -13.66 -6.56 23.87
C GLU A 73 -13.81 -7.50 22.68
N LYS A 74 -14.64 -7.10 21.71
CA LYS A 74 -14.78 -7.82 20.45
C LYS A 74 -13.49 -7.86 19.64
N LEU A 75 -12.68 -6.81 19.67
CA LEU A 75 -11.38 -6.77 18.99
C LEU A 75 -10.31 -7.59 19.68
N LEU A 76 -10.33 -7.64 21.01
CA LEU A 76 -9.50 -8.56 21.79
C LEU A 76 -9.84 -10.01 21.42
N ALA A 77 -11.14 -10.33 21.30
CA ALA A 77 -11.59 -11.64 20.81
C ALA A 77 -11.11 -11.91 19.37
N LEU A 78 -11.21 -10.93 18.46
CA LEU A 78 -10.68 -11.05 17.09
C LEU A 78 -9.17 -11.31 17.08
N ASN A 79 -8.38 -10.57 17.85
CA ASN A 79 -6.93 -10.80 17.95
C ASN A 79 -6.58 -12.19 18.49
N ALA A 80 -7.40 -12.74 19.38
CA ALA A 80 -7.23 -14.10 19.87
C ALA A 80 -7.56 -15.15 18.79
N LEU A 81 -8.62 -14.91 18.00
CA LEU A 81 -9.09 -15.80 16.92
C LEU A 81 -8.19 -15.76 15.67
N PHE A 82 -7.71 -14.59 15.27
CA PHE A 82 -6.97 -14.37 14.02
C PHE A 82 -5.48 -14.70 14.06
N ARG A 83 -5.01 -15.29 15.17
CA ARG A 83 -3.75 -16.04 15.17
C ARG A 83 -3.80 -17.28 14.26
N LYS A 84 -4.98 -17.66 13.73
CA LYS A 84 -5.18 -18.95 13.03
C LYS A 84 -5.77 -18.95 11.61
N CYS A 85 -6.35 -17.86 11.09
CA CYS A 85 -6.61 -17.55 9.65
C CYS A 85 -7.85 -16.64 9.50
N ILE A 86 -7.83 -15.71 8.54
CA ILE A 86 -8.99 -14.91 8.11
C ILE A 86 -9.50 -15.51 6.80
N LEU A 87 -10.83 -15.71 6.65
CA LEU A 87 -11.35 -16.16 5.36
C LEU A 87 -11.45 -15.04 4.35
N GLU A 88 -12.20 -14.00 4.71
CA GLU A 88 -12.64 -12.99 3.76
C GLU A 88 -12.99 -11.69 4.47
N PHE A 89 -12.64 -10.58 3.82
CA PHE A 89 -13.09 -9.22 4.05
C PHE A 89 -14.07 -8.86 2.93
N GLN A 90 -15.28 -8.46 3.29
CA GLN A 90 -16.29 -7.95 2.36
C GLN A 90 -16.67 -6.53 2.77
N TYR A 91 -17.11 -5.72 1.82
CA TYR A 91 -17.64 -4.40 2.09
C TYR A 91 -19.13 -4.35 1.74
N ASP A 92 -19.95 -4.03 2.74
CA ASP A 92 -21.39 -3.77 2.62
C ASP A 92 -21.55 -2.24 2.46
N SER A 93 -21.57 -1.79 1.20
CA SER A 93 -21.60 -0.37 0.83
C SER A 93 -22.85 0.34 1.32
N ASP A 94 -23.98 -0.36 1.41
CA ASP A 94 -25.25 0.20 1.86
C ASP A 94 -25.21 0.61 3.33
N LYS A 95 -24.35 -0.03 4.12
CA LYS A 95 -24.20 0.19 5.57
C LYS A 95 -22.86 0.81 5.96
N ASN A 96 -21.96 1.01 5.01
CA ASN A 96 -20.56 1.35 5.28
C ASN A 96 -19.91 0.39 6.28
N GLU A 97 -20.10 -0.92 6.07
CA GLU A 97 -19.58 -1.95 6.97
C GLU A 97 -18.53 -2.82 6.29
N ILE A 98 -17.39 -3.01 6.94
CA ILE A 98 -16.47 -4.10 6.61
C ILE A 98 -16.92 -5.34 7.38
N VAL A 99 -17.18 -6.41 6.64
CA VAL A 99 -17.60 -7.71 7.15
C VAL A 99 -16.42 -8.67 7.07
N ILE A 100 -15.95 -9.13 8.22
CA ILE A 100 -14.87 -10.12 8.32
C ILE A 100 -15.49 -11.48 8.61
N SER A 101 -15.25 -12.43 7.71
CA SER A 101 -15.75 -13.80 7.84
C SER A 101 -14.70 -14.73 8.44
N LEU A 102 -15.12 -15.57 9.39
CA LEU A 102 -14.29 -16.59 10.04
C LEU A 102 -14.53 -17.99 9.41
N PRO A 103 -13.52 -18.88 9.36
CA PRO A 103 -13.67 -20.22 8.79
C PRO A 103 -14.55 -21.16 9.60
N GLU A 104 -15.30 -22.03 8.90
CA GLU A 104 -15.58 -23.40 9.38
C GLU A 104 -14.61 -24.40 8.71
N GLU A 105 -14.35 -24.30 7.39
CA GLU A 105 -13.31 -24.98 6.61
C GLU A 105 -12.94 -24.13 5.36
N TYR A 106 -11.72 -24.29 4.81
CA TYR A 106 -11.14 -23.43 3.77
C TYR A 106 -11.25 -24.02 2.35
N THR A 107 -11.76 -23.24 1.38
CA THR A 107 -11.65 -23.54 -0.07
C THR A 107 -11.31 -22.29 -0.87
N HIS A 108 -10.15 -22.28 -1.52
CA HIS A 108 -9.61 -21.17 -2.31
C HIS A 108 -10.05 -21.25 -3.78
N THR A 109 -10.54 -20.16 -4.37
CA THR A 109 -10.38 -19.85 -5.80
C THR A 109 -10.70 -18.39 -6.08
N LYS A 110 -9.76 -17.65 -6.69
CA LYS A 110 -10.04 -16.70 -7.79
C LYS A 110 -8.72 -16.13 -8.32
N GLU A 111 -8.57 -16.19 -9.64
CA GLU A 111 -7.62 -15.39 -10.40
C GLU A 111 -8.33 -14.12 -10.89
N VAL A 112 -7.62 -12.99 -10.89
CA VAL A 112 -8.10 -11.72 -11.47
C VAL A 112 -7.13 -11.31 -12.56
N GLN A 113 -7.66 -11.15 -13.77
CA GLN A 113 -6.96 -10.51 -14.90
C GLN A 113 -7.17 -8.99 -14.85
N LEU A 114 -6.19 -8.25 -15.34
CA LEU A 114 -6.20 -6.78 -15.36
C LEU A 114 -5.82 -6.29 -16.75
N ASP A 115 -6.62 -5.34 -17.24
CA ASP A 115 -6.46 -4.62 -18.50
C ASP A 115 -5.42 -3.50 -18.38
N ASN A 116 -4.73 -3.24 -19.49
CA ASN A 116 -3.82 -2.11 -19.68
C ASN A 116 -4.41 -1.15 -20.72
N SER A 117 -4.36 0.16 -20.47
CA SER A 117 -4.51 1.18 -21.52
C SER A 117 -3.66 2.44 -21.27
N ASN A 118 -3.09 2.94 -22.38
CA ASN A 118 -2.15 4.05 -22.63
C ASN A 118 -2.64 5.47 -22.16
N GLU A 119 -1.86 6.58 -22.14
CA GLU A 119 -1.03 7.18 -23.21
C GLU A 119 -0.08 8.32 -22.74
N ASN A 120 0.54 9.04 -23.71
CA ASN A 120 1.74 9.91 -23.63
C ASN A 120 1.72 11.09 -22.64
N GLN A 121 2.49 10.99 -21.56
CA GLN A 121 2.95 12.10 -20.71
C GLN A 121 4.47 11.98 -20.53
N GLU A 122 5.18 13.08 -20.25
CA GLU A 122 6.60 13.01 -19.90
C GLU A 122 6.76 12.35 -18.52
N LYS A 123 7.48 11.22 -18.48
CA LYS A 123 7.58 10.37 -17.30
C LYS A 123 9.03 10.18 -16.89
N ILE A 124 9.29 10.25 -15.59
CA ILE A 124 10.56 9.82 -15.00
C ILE A 124 10.27 8.59 -14.17
N SER A 125 10.77 7.44 -14.60
CA SER A 125 10.60 6.17 -13.89
C SER A 125 11.86 5.80 -13.13
N CYS A 126 11.70 5.36 -11.89
CA CYS A 126 12.74 4.68 -11.13
C CYS A 126 12.31 3.24 -10.85
N ILE A 127 13.20 2.28 -11.10
CA ILE A 127 12.93 0.86 -10.87
C ILE A 127 13.69 0.42 -9.62
N ILE A 128 12.96 -0.10 -8.63
CA ILE A 128 13.49 -0.58 -7.37
C ILE A 128 13.28 -2.09 -7.31
N ALA A 129 14.36 -2.87 -7.27
CA ALA A 129 14.24 -4.31 -7.10
C ALA A 129 13.95 -4.68 -5.64
N LEU A 130 13.00 -5.58 -5.43
CA LEU A 130 12.62 -6.04 -4.10
C LEU A 130 13.37 -7.33 -3.75
N ARG A 131 13.85 -7.42 -2.50
CA ARG A 131 14.66 -8.55 -2.02
C ARG A 131 13.84 -9.82 -1.80
N LYS A 132 12.56 -9.67 -1.50
CA LYS A 132 11.61 -10.77 -1.40
C LYS A 132 10.38 -10.34 -2.18
N PRO A 133 9.85 -11.16 -3.09
CA PRO A 133 8.59 -10.85 -3.73
C PRO A 133 7.52 -10.69 -2.64
N PHE A 134 6.73 -9.65 -2.81
CA PHE A 134 5.52 -9.42 -2.06
C PHE A 134 4.41 -10.05 -2.91
N PRO A 135 4.07 -11.34 -2.75
CA PRO A 135 3.00 -11.95 -3.53
C PRO A 135 1.77 -11.07 -3.40
N MET A 136 1.14 -10.77 -4.54
CA MET A 136 0.01 -9.86 -4.65
C MET A 136 0.37 -8.36 -4.49
N LEU A 137 1.65 -7.97 -4.69
CA LEU A 137 2.09 -6.56 -4.74
C LEU A 137 1.25 -5.74 -5.72
N LYS A 138 0.78 -6.36 -6.79
CA LYS A 138 -0.09 -5.73 -7.79
C LYS A 138 -1.38 -5.17 -7.17
N HIS A 139 -2.01 -5.88 -6.24
CA HIS A 139 -3.22 -5.41 -5.55
C HIS A 139 -2.90 -4.20 -4.66
N ILE A 140 -1.79 -4.29 -3.91
CA ILE A 140 -1.30 -3.19 -3.06
C ILE A 140 -0.97 -1.95 -3.88
N VAL A 141 -0.27 -2.11 -5.00
CA VAL A 141 0.10 -1.02 -5.91
C VAL A 141 -1.14 -0.39 -6.53
N SER A 142 -2.10 -1.19 -6.99
CA SER A 142 -3.37 -0.70 -7.51
C SER A 142 -4.10 0.15 -6.46
N LEU A 143 -4.16 -0.34 -5.21
CA LEU A 143 -4.75 0.39 -4.08
C LEU A 143 -4.01 1.69 -3.75
N LEU A 144 -2.67 1.65 -3.72
CA LEU A 144 -1.87 2.86 -3.52
C LEU A 144 -2.16 3.90 -4.59
N ASN A 145 -2.39 3.47 -5.84
CA ASN A 145 -2.64 4.37 -6.95
C ASN A 145 -4.00 5.08 -6.91
N LEU A 146 -5.00 4.49 -6.25
CA LEU A 146 -6.31 5.14 -6.03
C LEU A 146 -6.23 6.33 -5.06
N ILE A 147 -5.23 6.37 -4.18
CA ILE A 147 -5.15 7.39 -3.13
C ILE A 147 -4.18 8.49 -3.57
N LYS A 148 -4.66 9.74 -3.57
CA LYS A 148 -3.90 10.88 -4.10
C LYS A 148 -2.65 11.24 -3.29
N ILE A 149 -2.76 11.32 -1.96
CA ILE A 149 -1.65 11.78 -1.11
C ILE A 149 -0.76 10.58 -0.80
N LYS A 150 0.45 10.58 -1.36
CA LYS A 150 1.43 9.50 -1.23
C LYS A 150 2.72 10.04 -0.63
N LYS A 151 3.40 9.22 0.15
CA LYS A 151 4.71 9.51 0.73
C LYS A 151 5.59 8.28 0.63
N VAL A 152 6.84 8.46 0.22
CA VAL A 152 7.80 7.37 0.12
C VAL A 152 8.99 7.69 1.01
N LEU A 153 9.35 6.79 1.90
CA LEU A 153 10.41 6.99 2.88
C LEU A 153 11.30 5.75 2.96
N THR A 154 12.58 5.95 3.18
CA THR A 154 13.47 4.87 3.62
C THR A 154 13.48 4.83 5.14
N ILE A 155 13.06 3.71 5.74
CA ILE A 155 13.23 3.49 7.20
C ILE A 155 14.71 3.26 7.51
N ASN A 156 15.41 2.59 6.60
CA ASN A 156 16.85 2.46 6.55
C ASN A 156 17.27 2.17 5.09
N GLN A 157 18.57 1.94 4.85
CA GLN A 157 19.11 1.66 3.50
C GLN A 157 18.53 0.40 2.82
N ARG A 158 17.74 -0.43 3.51
CA ARG A 158 17.23 -1.71 3.04
C ARG A 158 15.72 -1.87 3.16
N ILE A 159 15.01 -0.88 3.70
CA ILE A 159 13.56 -0.92 3.89
C ILE A 159 12.95 0.37 3.34
N LEU A 160 12.12 0.19 2.31
CA LEU A 160 11.25 1.22 1.75
C LEU A 160 9.90 1.16 2.46
N SER A 161 9.36 2.33 2.79
CA SER A 161 8.02 2.53 3.33
C SER A 161 7.26 3.42 2.35
N ILE A 162 6.11 2.95 1.87
CA ILE A 162 5.22 3.73 1.03
C ILE A 162 3.95 3.93 1.85
N SER A 163 3.56 5.17 2.06
CA SER A 163 2.34 5.53 2.76
C SER A 163 1.40 6.26 1.81
N ALA A 164 0.12 5.94 1.87
CA ALA A 164 -0.92 6.67 1.18
C ALA A 164 -1.99 7.10 2.18
N ILE A 165 -2.45 8.36 2.08
CA ILE A 165 -3.33 8.97 3.08
C ILE A 165 -4.59 9.49 2.36
N GLY A 166 -5.74 8.95 2.74
CA GLY A 166 -7.06 9.45 2.35
C GLY A 166 -7.69 10.31 3.44
N ARG A 167 -8.98 10.60 3.32
CA ARG A 167 -9.70 11.43 4.30
C ARG A 167 -9.87 10.68 5.62
N ASN A 168 -10.34 9.44 5.54
CA ASN A 168 -10.67 8.56 6.66
C ASN A 168 -9.79 7.31 6.69
N ILE A 169 -8.89 7.15 5.73
CA ILE A 169 -7.98 6.01 5.64
C ILE A 169 -6.51 6.41 5.65
N ALA A 170 -5.65 5.51 6.10
CA ALA A 170 -4.21 5.55 5.82
C ALA A 170 -3.71 4.15 5.52
N ILE A 171 -2.80 4.04 4.56
CA ILE A 171 -2.19 2.78 4.12
C ILE A 171 -0.69 2.92 4.27
N ASN A 172 -0.03 1.88 4.76
CA ASN A 172 1.41 1.83 4.85
C ASN A 172 1.93 0.46 4.41
N VAL A 173 2.91 0.48 3.52
CA VAL A 173 3.52 -0.71 2.93
C VAL A 173 5.01 -0.64 3.18
N LYS A 174 5.58 -1.70 3.74
CA LYS A 174 7.02 -1.80 3.99
C LYS A 174 7.61 -2.97 3.24
N ALA A 175 8.58 -2.69 2.39
CA ALA A 175 9.23 -3.68 1.55
C ALA A 175 10.75 -3.66 1.74
N HIS A 176 11.36 -4.84 1.68
CA HIS A 176 12.81 -4.97 1.62
C HIS A 176 13.29 -4.72 0.20
N VAL A 177 14.21 -3.77 0.04
CA VAL A 177 14.82 -3.46 -1.26
C VAL A 177 16.15 -4.19 -1.42
N LEU A 178 16.47 -4.61 -2.65
CA LEU A 178 17.82 -4.97 -3.05
C LEU A 178 18.60 -3.68 -3.21
N ARG A 179 19.78 -3.62 -2.59
CA ARG A 179 20.65 -2.46 -2.72
C ARG A 179 21.27 -2.50 -4.13
N TYR A 180 20.92 -1.53 -4.96
CA TYR A 180 21.71 -1.21 -6.15
C TYR A 180 22.84 -0.28 -5.75
N GLU A 181 24.06 -0.57 -6.19
CA GLU A 181 25.25 0.23 -5.85
C GLU A 181 25.12 1.68 -6.35
N ASN A 182 24.34 1.92 -7.40
CA ASN A 182 24.22 3.21 -8.06
C ASN A 182 22.96 4.01 -7.69
N MET A 183 22.13 3.54 -6.75
CA MET A 183 20.90 4.27 -6.39
C MET A 183 20.95 4.82 -4.96
N ASN A 184 21.01 6.15 -4.83
CA ASN A 184 20.81 6.83 -3.55
C ASN A 184 19.31 6.90 -3.22
N LEU A 185 18.78 5.81 -2.67
CA LEU A 185 17.35 5.67 -2.36
C LEU A 185 16.81 6.74 -1.37
N PRO A 186 17.52 7.12 -0.29
CA PRO A 186 17.10 8.24 0.56
C PRO A 186 16.96 9.57 -0.21
N ALA A 187 17.91 9.87 -1.10
CA ALA A 187 17.84 11.05 -1.95
C ALA A 187 16.62 10.96 -2.88
N PHE A 188 16.45 9.85 -3.60
CA PHE A 188 15.25 9.62 -4.42
C PHE A 188 13.93 9.88 -3.65
N CYS A 189 13.78 9.29 -2.46
CA CYS A 189 12.59 9.46 -1.61
C CYS A 189 12.37 10.92 -1.17
N SER A 190 13.46 11.64 -0.90
CA SER A 190 13.40 13.04 -0.46
C SER A 190 12.94 13.95 -1.61
N LYS A 191 13.47 13.73 -2.82
CA LYS A 191 13.07 14.42 -4.06
C LYS A 191 11.60 14.14 -4.38
N PHE A 192 11.19 12.87 -4.32
CA PHE A 192 9.80 12.43 -4.47
C PHE A 192 8.87 13.21 -3.53
N ASN A 193 9.13 13.18 -2.22
CA ASN A 193 8.24 13.77 -1.24
C ASN A 193 8.15 15.29 -1.37
N TYR A 194 9.27 15.94 -1.71
CA TYR A 194 9.31 17.38 -1.89
C TYR A 194 8.47 17.83 -3.09
N LEU A 195 8.65 17.18 -4.25
CA LEU A 195 7.87 17.48 -5.46
C LEU A 195 6.38 17.19 -5.27
N SER A 196 6.05 16.08 -4.60
CA SER A 196 4.66 15.73 -4.24
C SER A 196 4.01 16.80 -3.36
N ALA A 197 4.70 17.23 -2.30
CA ALA A 197 4.19 18.21 -1.35
C ALA A 197 3.91 19.58 -1.99
N LEU A 198 4.65 19.92 -3.05
CA LEU A 198 4.43 21.15 -3.82
C LEU A 198 3.33 21.02 -4.88
N GLY A 199 2.73 19.83 -5.06
CA GLY A 199 1.77 19.57 -6.13
C GLY A 199 2.38 19.66 -7.52
N LEU A 200 3.70 19.43 -7.62
CA LEU A 200 4.48 19.53 -8.86
C LEU A 200 4.79 18.16 -9.44
N ALA A 201 4.28 17.08 -8.86
CA ALA A 201 4.47 15.74 -9.37
C ALA A 201 3.31 14.86 -8.90
N ASP A 202 2.72 14.15 -9.85
CA ASP A 202 1.86 13.01 -9.58
C ASP A 202 2.68 11.73 -9.76
N PHE A 203 2.30 10.68 -9.04
CA PHE A 203 3.08 9.46 -8.97
C PHE A 203 2.20 8.26 -9.20
N ASP A 204 2.76 7.28 -9.90
CA ASP A 204 2.15 5.98 -10.13
C ASP A 204 3.17 4.88 -9.83
N PHE A 205 2.66 3.81 -9.24
CA PHE A 205 3.42 2.63 -8.93
C PHE A 205 3.04 1.53 -9.91
N GLU A 206 4.02 0.76 -10.37
CA GLU A 206 3.80 -0.40 -11.22
C GLU A 206 4.67 -1.57 -10.74
N VAL A 207 4.17 -2.79 -10.89
CA VAL A 207 4.91 -4.01 -10.57
C VAL A 207 5.41 -4.64 -11.86
N LEU A 208 6.72 -4.73 -12.00
CA LEU A 208 7.36 -5.48 -13.09
C LEU A 208 7.91 -6.80 -12.55
N ASN A 209 7.96 -7.84 -13.39
CA ASN A 209 8.55 -9.12 -13.02
C ASN A 209 9.84 -9.33 -13.83
N LEU A 210 10.97 -9.49 -13.13
CA LEU A 210 12.26 -9.73 -13.81
C LEU A 210 12.48 -11.24 -14.11
N ASN A 211 11.63 -12.12 -13.57
CA ASN A 211 11.49 -13.58 -13.79
C ASN A 211 10.46 -14.14 -12.79
N SER A 212 10.37 -15.47 -12.62
CA SER A 212 9.46 -16.11 -11.65
C SER A 212 9.80 -15.89 -10.16
N SER A 213 10.85 -15.12 -9.84
CA SER A 213 11.38 -15.01 -8.47
C SER A 213 11.63 -13.59 -7.97
N ALA A 214 11.62 -12.58 -8.86
CA ALA A 214 11.94 -11.21 -8.53
C ALA A 214 10.87 -10.24 -9.04
N GLU A 215 10.24 -9.53 -8.10
CA GLU A 215 9.36 -8.38 -8.37
C GLU A 215 10.18 -7.09 -8.30
N LEU A 216 9.92 -6.20 -9.24
CA LEU A 216 10.43 -4.84 -9.27
C LEU A 216 9.27 -3.89 -9.04
N LEU A 217 9.50 -2.88 -8.21
CA LEU A 217 8.60 -1.76 -8.09
C LEU A 217 9.11 -0.64 -8.99
N GLN A 218 8.36 -0.34 -10.04
CA GLN A 218 8.55 0.88 -10.81
C GLN A 218 7.77 2.00 -10.13
N VAL A 219 8.44 3.13 -9.92
CA VAL A 219 7.85 4.38 -9.45
C VAL A 219 7.95 5.37 -10.60
N THR A 220 6.81 5.74 -11.15
CA THR A 220 6.70 6.68 -12.26
C THR A 220 6.28 8.05 -11.72
N VAL A 221 7.05 9.08 -12.06
CA VAL A 221 6.74 10.48 -11.78
C VAL A 221 6.20 11.12 -13.05
N PHE A 222 5.02 11.72 -12.98
CA PHE A 222 4.45 12.50 -14.07
C PHE A 222 4.77 13.97 -13.86
N VAL A 223 5.33 14.58 -14.90
CA VAL A 223 5.55 16.02 -14.95
C VAL A 223 4.20 16.72 -15.15
N PRO A 224 3.92 17.84 -14.45
CA PRO A 224 2.69 18.60 -14.66
C PRO A 224 2.54 19.02 -16.13
N GLU A 225 1.34 18.91 -16.67
CA GLU A 225 1.06 19.32 -18.06
C GLU A 225 0.97 20.85 -18.21
N ASP A 226 0.52 21.53 -17.15
CA ASP A 226 0.39 22.99 -17.09
C ASP A 226 1.76 23.67 -17.21
N GLU A 227 1.91 24.60 -18.15
CA GLU A 227 3.21 25.22 -18.47
C GLU A 227 3.86 25.92 -17.27
N ASP A 228 3.07 26.63 -16.45
CA ASP A 228 3.57 27.34 -15.28
C ASP A 228 4.08 26.36 -14.22
N ARG A 229 3.31 25.29 -13.95
CA ARG A 229 3.72 24.22 -13.02
C ARG A 229 4.88 23.40 -13.56
N ARG A 230 4.94 23.16 -14.87
CA ARG A 230 6.03 22.44 -15.53
C ARG A 230 7.34 23.20 -15.46
N LYS A 231 7.30 24.51 -15.72
CA LYS A 231 8.47 25.39 -15.54
C LYS A 231 8.95 25.35 -14.08
N LYS A 232 8.03 25.51 -13.13
CA LYS A 232 8.34 25.44 -11.70
C LYS A 232 8.88 24.06 -11.29
N TYR A 233 8.41 22.99 -11.90
CA TYR A 233 8.92 21.64 -11.70
C TYR A 233 10.40 21.56 -12.09
N TYR A 234 10.77 21.98 -13.31
CA TYR A 234 12.17 21.91 -13.76
C TYR A 234 13.09 22.82 -12.93
N GLU A 235 12.68 24.05 -12.62
CA GLU A 235 13.43 24.95 -11.74
C GLU A 235 13.67 24.31 -10.36
N THR A 236 12.65 23.63 -9.82
CA THR A 236 12.74 22.93 -8.53
C THR A 236 13.66 21.71 -8.63
N VAL A 237 13.61 20.95 -9.72
CA VAL A 237 14.48 19.80 -9.94
C VAL A 237 15.94 20.22 -10.09
N GLU A 238 16.22 21.29 -10.85
CA GLU A 238 17.56 21.86 -10.99
C GLU A 238 18.11 22.33 -9.64
N LEU A 239 17.29 23.03 -8.85
CA LEU A 239 17.65 23.44 -7.50
C LEU A 239 18.00 22.22 -6.62
N LEU A 240 17.16 21.19 -6.59
CA LEU A 240 17.42 19.97 -5.82
C LEU A 240 18.71 19.27 -6.26
N ASN A 241 18.97 19.21 -7.56
CA ASN A 241 20.19 18.61 -8.12
C ASN A 241 21.44 19.44 -7.76
N SER A 242 21.34 20.77 -7.71
CA SER A 242 22.45 21.67 -7.36
C SER A 242 22.89 21.63 -5.89
N ILE A 243 22.04 21.15 -4.98
CA ILE A 243 22.33 21.11 -3.53
C ILE A 243 23.19 19.88 -3.14
N SER A 244 23.68 19.09 -4.12
CA SER A 244 24.83 18.18 -3.98
C SER A 244 24.71 17.06 -2.93
N SER A 245 23.54 16.45 -2.77
CA SER A 245 23.40 15.11 -2.17
C SER A 245 22.58 14.12 -3.02
N PHE A 246 22.05 14.59 -4.16
CA PHE A 246 21.22 13.80 -5.09
C PHE A 246 22.00 13.31 -6.32
N ASN A 247 23.16 13.91 -6.63
CA ASN A 247 23.95 13.65 -7.84
C ASN A 247 25.21 12.79 -7.60
N GLU A 248 25.47 12.30 -6.39
CA GLU A 248 26.78 11.67 -6.17
C GLU A 248 27.00 10.39 -7.00
N HIS A 249 25.95 9.72 -7.50
CA HIS A 249 26.08 8.68 -8.53
C HIS A 249 24.80 8.58 -9.38
N GLU A 250 24.74 9.28 -10.53
CA GLU A 250 23.99 8.79 -11.70
C GLU A 250 24.78 7.69 -12.40
#